data_AF-A0A7J7JGR6-F1
#
_entry.id   AF-A0A7J7JGR6-F1
#
_cell.length_a   1.000
_cell.length_b   1.000
_cell.length_c   1.000
_cell.angle_alpha   90.00
_cell.angle_beta   90.00
_cell.angle_gamma   90.00
#
_symmetry.space_group_name_H-M   'P 1'
#
loop_
_entity.id
_entity.type
_entity.pdbx_description
1 polymer ?
#
loop_
_entity_poly.entity_id
_entity_poly.type
_entity_poly.pdbx_seq_one_letter_code
_entity_poly.pdbx_strand_id
1 'polypeptide(L)'
;MQSGRTEVQKLKLEVLAFLGSLGGRVESLCDQQETKADIYLDKFLPHTCELAMSSSNRQTKVVACELLHSFVILLLGNDATRPAGYSKKNSAEKIYSKLFPVLLSLSVDMEQVAKQLFEPLVFQLIHWFTKFPKRKETSLLLDTLMDGVESVNNSALREFSAMCVAEFLRWSIKHTSVEQQRKNPENVKQLLRRMFSMARHPGSGKRRGACFVYNHTYMILREEESLIDKFTMEILVCFIDCLACAHADDPSLETHQEAKKCLSHVKRILKAKAQLFLEPSKQRRIPLGWTTCTLKDAILWLLSQVGRSETECRHACTDLISNLAPCLSPELNSRHKLIQYVVEKQGIQYIIDR
;
A
#
# COMPACT_ATOMS: atom_id res chain seq x y z
N MET A 1 -25.64 28.33 23.27
CA MET A 1 -24.97 27.11 22.77
C MET A 1 -25.90 26.08 22.11
N GLN A 2 -27.23 26.14 22.30
CA GLN A 2 -28.17 25.21 21.63
C GLN A 2 -28.56 25.61 20.18
N SER A 3 -28.52 26.91 19.83
CA SER A 3 -28.96 27.41 18.51
C SER A 3 -28.01 27.10 17.34
N GLY A 4 -26.70 27.02 17.57
CA GLY A 4 -25.74 26.68 16.51
C GLY A 4 -25.70 25.18 16.15
N ARG A 5 -26.17 24.30 17.06
CA ARG A 5 -26.30 22.85 16.76
C ARG A 5 -27.50 22.57 15.85
N THR A 6 -28.58 23.34 15.99
CA THR A 6 -29.78 23.22 15.17
C THR A 6 -29.56 23.74 13.75
N GLU A 7 -28.80 24.83 13.54
CA GLU A 7 -28.48 25.32 12.19
C GLU A 7 -27.58 24.35 11.41
N VAL A 8 -26.56 23.77 12.04
CA VAL A 8 -25.68 22.78 11.39
C VAL A 8 -26.43 21.47 11.11
N GLN A 9 -27.35 21.05 11.98
CA GLN A 9 -28.22 19.90 11.71
C GLN A 9 -29.22 20.18 10.58
N LYS A 10 -29.72 21.41 10.48
CA LYS A 10 -30.61 21.86 9.40
C LYS A 10 -29.88 21.95 8.07
N LEU A 11 -28.66 22.50 8.05
CA LEU A 11 -27.75 22.48 6.90
C LEU A 11 -27.37 21.06 6.50
N LYS A 12 -27.10 20.16 7.45
CA LYS A 12 -26.86 18.73 7.14
C LYS A 12 -28.09 18.04 6.55
N LEU A 13 -29.29 18.36 7.02
CA LEU A 13 -30.55 17.84 6.47
C LEU A 13 -30.87 18.44 5.10
N GLU A 14 -30.59 19.72 4.88
CA GLU A 14 -30.75 20.40 3.59
C GLU A 14 -29.71 19.94 2.58
N VAL A 15 -28.47 19.72 3.00
CA VAL A 15 -27.41 19.13 2.18
C VAL A 15 -27.74 17.66 1.89
N LEU A 16 -28.13 16.84 2.87
CA LEU A 16 -28.57 15.45 2.62
C LEU A 16 -29.82 15.37 1.72
N ALA A 17 -30.77 16.31 1.84
CA ALA A 17 -31.93 16.40 0.96
C ALA A 17 -31.54 16.87 -0.46
N PHE A 18 -30.57 17.78 -0.58
CA PHE A 18 -29.99 18.25 -1.83
C PHE A 18 -29.10 17.20 -2.51
N LEU A 19 -28.56 16.24 -1.76
CA LEU A 19 -27.72 15.16 -2.29
C LEU A 19 -28.51 13.90 -2.59
N GLY A 20 -29.59 13.67 -1.85
CA GLY A 20 -30.62 12.72 -2.24
C GLY A 20 -31.27 13.09 -3.57
N SER A 21 -31.31 14.38 -3.93
CA SER A 21 -31.90 14.89 -5.17
C SER A 21 -30.94 14.99 -6.38
N LEU A 22 -29.65 14.73 -6.19
CA LEU A 22 -28.65 14.89 -7.25
C LEU A 22 -28.03 13.55 -7.54
N GLY A 23 -27.90 13.21 -8.82
CA GLY A 23 -27.05 12.13 -9.25
C GLY A 23 -26.79 12.09 -10.73
N GLY A 24 -25.61 11.57 -11.04
CA GLY A 24 -25.11 11.30 -12.37
C GLY A 24 -26.01 10.23 -12.99
N ARG A 25 -26.92 10.69 -13.85
CA ARG A 25 -28.22 10.06 -14.12
C ARG A 25 -29.01 9.77 -12.84
N VAL A 26 -29.63 10.81 -12.30
CA VAL A 26 -30.79 10.71 -11.42
C VAL A 26 -32.02 10.98 -12.28
N GLU A 27 -32.65 9.92 -12.76
CA GLU A 27 -34.04 10.06 -13.18
C GLU A 27 -34.87 10.40 -11.94
N SER A 28 -35.37 11.63 -11.92
CA SER A 28 -36.25 12.24 -10.91
C SER A 28 -35.57 12.65 -9.60
N LEU A 29 -35.60 13.95 -9.32
CA LEU A 29 -35.93 14.54 -8.02
C LEU A 29 -35.97 16.08 -8.12
N CYS A 30 -36.83 16.60 -9.00
CA CYS A 30 -37.43 17.92 -8.82
C CYS A 30 -38.90 17.65 -8.44
N ASP A 31 -39.15 17.46 -7.15
CA ASP A 31 -40.52 17.19 -6.64
C ASP A 31 -41.16 18.46 -6.06
N GLN A 32 -40.60 19.64 -6.36
CA GLN A 32 -41.20 20.92 -5.97
C GLN A 32 -41.70 21.76 -7.15
N GLN A 33 -41.49 21.32 -8.39
CA GLN A 33 -42.10 21.84 -9.62
C GLN A 33 -41.90 20.79 -10.73
N GLU A 34 -42.91 20.55 -11.56
CA GLU A 34 -43.02 19.44 -12.55
C GLU A 34 -41.92 19.40 -13.65
N THR A 35 -40.87 20.23 -13.56
CA THR A 35 -39.77 20.29 -14.52
C THR A 35 -38.48 19.73 -13.92
N LYS A 36 -38.05 18.55 -14.37
CA LYS A 36 -36.73 17.98 -14.04
C LYS A 36 -35.66 18.70 -14.87
N ALA A 37 -34.70 19.34 -14.19
CA ALA A 37 -33.54 19.97 -14.83
C ALA A 37 -32.27 19.15 -14.56
N ASP A 38 -31.49 18.89 -15.60
CA ASP A 38 -30.21 18.18 -15.50
C ASP A 38 -29.10 19.14 -15.03
N ILE A 39 -28.58 18.92 -13.82
CA ILE A 39 -27.46 19.70 -13.27
C ILE A 39 -26.16 18.89 -13.37
N TYR A 40 -25.18 19.42 -14.10
CA TYR A 40 -23.85 18.82 -14.23
C TYR A 40 -22.90 19.30 -13.12
N LEU A 41 -22.66 18.43 -12.13
CA LEU A 41 -21.84 18.76 -10.95
C LEU A 41 -20.33 18.83 -11.23
N ASP A 42 -19.87 18.25 -12.34
CA ASP A 42 -18.45 18.17 -12.71
C ASP A 42 -17.76 19.54 -12.78
N LYS A 43 -18.52 20.61 -13.10
CA LYS A 43 -18.00 21.98 -13.20
C LYS A 43 -17.70 22.61 -11.83
N PHE A 44 -18.40 22.19 -10.78
CA PHE A 44 -18.20 22.74 -9.43
C PHE A 44 -17.06 22.04 -8.69
N LEU A 45 -16.75 20.78 -9.06
CA LEU A 45 -15.79 19.95 -8.35
C LEU A 45 -14.40 20.58 -8.16
N PRO A 46 -13.76 21.20 -9.19
CA PRO A 46 -12.44 21.80 -9.00
C PRO A 46 -12.45 22.94 -7.98
N HIS A 47 -13.47 23.79 -8.02
CA HIS A 47 -13.58 24.92 -7.12
C HIS A 47 -13.92 24.48 -5.69
N THR A 48 -14.78 23.47 -5.52
CA THR A 48 -15.06 22.89 -4.20
C THR A 48 -13.80 22.27 -3.59
N CYS A 49 -12.98 21.55 -4.37
CA CYS A 49 -11.70 21.01 -3.90
C CYS A 49 -10.72 22.11 -3.47
N GLU A 50 -10.63 23.19 -4.24
CA GLU A 50 -9.79 24.34 -3.92
C GLU A 50 -10.24 24.97 -2.59
N LEU A 51 -11.54 25.31 -2.46
CA LEU A 51 -12.09 25.89 -1.24
C LEU A 51 -11.91 24.99 -0.01
N ALA A 52 -12.08 23.67 -0.17
CA ALA A 52 -11.88 22.71 0.91
C ALA A 52 -10.40 22.66 1.37
N MET A 53 -9.44 22.81 0.46
CA MET A 53 -8.01 22.73 0.78
C MET A 53 -7.44 24.05 1.33
N SER A 54 -7.76 25.17 0.68
CA SER A 54 -7.03 26.45 0.85
C SER A 54 -7.80 27.57 1.53
N SER A 55 -9.11 27.41 1.77
CA SER A 55 -9.92 28.47 2.39
C SER A 55 -9.43 28.82 3.80
N SER A 56 -9.14 30.11 4.01
CA SER A 56 -8.80 30.68 5.32
C SER A 56 -10.02 30.87 6.22
N ASN A 57 -11.21 31.07 5.64
CA ASN A 57 -12.45 31.11 6.39
C ASN A 57 -12.89 29.69 6.76
N ARG A 58 -12.92 29.42 8.06
CA ARG A 58 -13.32 28.12 8.62
C ARG A 58 -14.72 27.69 8.18
N GLN A 59 -15.69 28.60 8.18
CA GLN A 59 -17.07 28.27 7.79
C GLN A 59 -17.14 27.85 6.32
N THR A 60 -16.50 28.61 5.44
CA THR A 60 -16.42 28.27 4.01
C THR A 60 -15.71 26.94 3.78
N LYS A 61 -14.61 26.68 4.50
CA LYS A 61 -13.87 25.41 4.42
C LYS A 61 -14.74 24.23 4.83
N VAL A 62 -15.46 24.34 5.96
CA VAL A 62 -16.34 23.27 6.46
C VAL A 62 -17.47 22.99 5.47
N VAL A 63 -18.14 24.02 4.94
CA VAL A 63 -19.21 23.84 3.95
C VAL A 63 -18.66 23.22 2.66
N ALA A 64 -17.49 23.64 2.19
CA ALA A 64 -16.83 23.03 1.03
C ALA A 64 -16.48 21.56 1.29
N CYS A 65 -16.02 21.21 2.49
CA CYS A 65 -15.75 19.83 2.90
C CYS A 65 -17.02 18.98 2.91
N GLU A 66 -18.12 19.47 3.49
CA GLU A 66 -19.40 18.76 3.50
C GLU A 66 -19.94 18.57 2.08
N LEU A 67 -19.86 19.60 1.23
CA LEU A 67 -20.26 19.53 -0.18
C LEU A 67 -19.39 18.53 -0.96
N LEU A 68 -18.08 18.56 -0.76
CA LEU A 68 -17.15 17.66 -1.44
C LEU A 68 -17.36 16.20 -1.03
N HIS A 69 -17.45 15.93 0.27
CA HIS A 69 -17.74 14.59 0.81
C HIS A 69 -18.99 14.00 0.15
N SER A 70 -19.97 14.85 -0.03
CA SER A 70 -21.25 14.49 -0.62
C SER A 70 -21.19 14.25 -2.13
N PHE A 71 -20.42 15.06 -2.87
CA PHE A 71 -20.09 14.78 -4.27
C PHE A 71 -19.40 13.43 -4.43
N VAL A 72 -18.51 13.05 -3.50
CA VAL A 72 -17.84 11.75 -3.54
C VAL A 72 -18.81 10.60 -3.33
N ILE A 73 -19.67 10.67 -2.31
CA ILE A 73 -20.71 9.66 -2.07
C ILE A 73 -21.59 9.51 -3.31
N LEU A 74 -21.97 10.63 -3.91
CA LEU A 74 -22.81 10.60 -5.09
C LEU A 74 -22.12 9.97 -6.30
N LEU A 75 -20.85 10.31 -6.53
CA LEU A 75 -20.04 9.71 -7.59
C LEU A 75 -19.94 8.19 -7.43
N LEU A 76 -19.71 7.72 -6.19
CA LEU A 76 -19.71 6.29 -5.87
C LEU A 76 -21.07 5.62 -6.11
N GLY A 77 -22.16 6.29 -5.71
CA GLY A 77 -23.53 5.81 -5.93
C GLY A 77 -23.81 5.59 -7.41
N ASN A 78 -23.45 6.57 -8.24
CA ASN A 78 -23.61 6.46 -9.70
C ASN A 78 -22.70 5.37 -10.29
N ASP A 79 -21.49 5.20 -9.77
CA ASP A 79 -20.58 4.12 -10.18
C ASP A 79 -21.08 2.73 -9.77
N ALA A 80 -21.85 2.62 -8.70
CA ALA A 80 -22.46 1.38 -8.23
C ALA A 80 -23.72 0.98 -9.01
N THR A 81 -24.52 1.96 -9.47
CA THR A 81 -25.79 1.73 -10.20
C THR A 81 -25.60 1.60 -11.71
N ARG A 82 -24.39 1.84 -12.25
CA ARG A 82 -24.10 1.70 -13.68
C ARG A 82 -24.20 0.24 -14.15
N PRO A 83 -25.00 -0.06 -15.19
CA PRO A 83 -25.13 -1.42 -15.71
C PRO A 83 -23.82 -1.94 -16.33
N ALA A 84 -23.51 -3.21 -16.09
CA ALA A 84 -22.31 -3.89 -16.56
C ALA A 84 -22.31 -3.95 -18.10
N GLY A 85 -21.61 -3.02 -18.75
CA GLY A 85 -21.55 -2.92 -20.22
C GLY A 85 -21.60 -1.50 -20.77
N TYR A 86 -21.99 -0.50 -19.96
CA TYR A 86 -21.92 0.91 -20.33
C TYR A 86 -20.44 1.35 -20.40
N SER A 87 -19.90 1.21 -21.60
CA SER A 87 -18.51 1.25 -22.01
C SER A 87 -17.56 2.21 -21.27
N LYS A 88 -16.35 1.70 -21.02
CA LYS A 88 -14.97 2.23 -21.15
C LYS A 88 -14.70 3.68 -21.61
N LYS A 89 -15.65 4.42 -22.19
CA LYS A 89 -15.44 5.77 -22.75
C LYS A 89 -15.42 6.88 -21.69
N ASN A 90 -16.18 6.73 -20.60
CA ASN A 90 -16.25 7.73 -19.51
C ASN A 90 -15.86 7.08 -18.18
N SER A 91 -14.67 6.48 -18.12
CA SER A 91 -14.13 6.07 -16.82
C SER A 91 -13.93 7.33 -15.98
N ALA A 92 -14.51 7.34 -14.79
CA ALA A 92 -14.30 8.37 -13.80
C ALA A 92 -12.83 8.43 -13.31
N GLU A 93 -11.93 7.60 -13.88
CA GLU A 93 -10.47 7.62 -13.72
C GLU A 93 -9.90 9.05 -13.73
N LYS A 94 -10.29 9.91 -14.68
CA LYS A 94 -9.79 11.30 -14.74
C LYS A 94 -10.26 12.19 -13.57
N ILE A 95 -11.44 11.87 -13.03
CA ILE A 95 -11.99 12.58 -11.87
C ILE A 95 -11.30 12.08 -10.61
N TYR A 96 -11.26 10.76 -10.42
CA TYR A 96 -10.61 10.12 -9.29
C TYR A 96 -9.11 10.42 -9.20
N SER A 97 -8.42 10.61 -10.33
CA SER A 97 -6.97 10.91 -10.31
C SER A 97 -6.64 12.25 -9.68
N LYS A 98 -7.59 13.18 -9.75
CA LYS A 98 -7.48 14.49 -9.09
C LYS A 98 -8.13 14.49 -7.70
N LEU A 99 -9.17 13.68 -7.52
CA LEU A 99 -9.94 13.64 -6.27
C LEU A 99 -9.22 12.89 -5.16
N PHE A 100 -8.65 11.70 -5.42
CA PHE A 100 -8.01 10.90 -4.37
C PHE A 100 -6.89 11.64 -3.61
N PRO A 101 -5.97 12.37 -4.26
CA PRO A 101 -4.95 13.13 -3.52
C PRO A 101 -5.55 14.20 -2.60
N VAL A 102 -6.64 14.85 -3.04
CA VAL A 102 -7.37 15.85 -2.24
C VAL A 102 -8.01 15.19 -1.03
N LEU A 103 -8.71 14.07 -1.20
CA LEU A 103 -9.34 13.35 -0.09
C LEU A 103 -8.32 12.86 0.94
N LEU A 104 -7.18 12.34 0.47
CA LEU A 104 -6.09 11.86 1.32
C LEU A 104 -5.39 13.01 2.08
N SER A 105 -5.33 14.20 1.47
CA SER A 105 -4.80 15.39 2.15
C SER A 105 -5.79 15.92 3.19
N LEU A 106 -7.09 15.92 2.88
CA LEU A 106 -8.15 16.39 3.79
C LEU A 106 -8.34 15.47 5.01
N SER A 107 -8.04 14.17 4.89
CA SER A 107 -8.09 13.23 6.03
C SER A 107 -7.03 13.49 7.10
N VAL A 108 -6.00 14.28 6.80
CA VAL A 108 -4.97 14.70 7.75
C VAL A 108 -4.92 16.21 7.95
N ASP A 109 -5.99 16.91 7.55
CA ASP A 109 -6.10 18.37 7.67
C ASP A 109 -6.14 18.80 9.15
N MET A 110 -5.67 20.03 9.40
CA MET A 110 -5.72 20.65 10.73
C MET A 110 -7.16 20.98 11.15
N GLU A 111 -8.08 21.20 10.21
CA GLU A 111 -9.49 21.37 10.52
C GLU A 111 -10.12 20.01 10.88
N GLN A 112 -10.49 19.88 12.16
CA GLN A 112 -11.00 18.65 12.73
C GLN A 112 -12.26 18.12 12.02
N VAL A 113 -13.15 19.00 11.53
CA VAL A 113 -14.35 18.57 10.79
C VAL A 113 -13.97 17.90 9.46
N ALA A 114 -12.97 18.43 8.75
CA ALA A 114 -12.48 17.82 7.51
C ALA A 114 -11.91 16.44 7.81
N LYS A 115 -11.03 16.33 8.81
CA LYS A 115 -10.46 15.05 9.23
C LYS A 115 -11.55 14.02 9.58
N GLN A 116 -12.53 14.39 10.40
CA GLN A 116 -13.62 13.50 10.82
C GLN A 116 -14.53 13.04 9.68
N LEU A 117 -14.64 13.82 8.60
CA LEU A 117 -15.40 13.44 7.40
C LEU A 117 -14.57 12.54 6.48
N PHE A 118 -13.33 12.94 6.19
CA PHE A 118 -12.54 12.31 5.12
C PHE A 118 -11.73 11.10 5.58
N GLU A 119 -11.27 11.05 6.83
CA GLU A 119 -10.59 9.87 7.38
C GLU A 119 -11.43 8.58 7.24
N PRO A 120 -12.69 8.53 7.74
CA PRO A 120 -13.52 7.34 7.55
C PRO A 120 -13.92 7.13 6.07
N LEU A 121 -14.14 8.21 5.30
CA LEU A 121 -14.49 8.09 3.89
C LEU A 121 -13.37 7.41 3.08
N VAL A 122 -12.11 7.75 3.31
CA VAL A 122 -10.97 7.12 2.62
C VAL A 122 -10.93 5.62 2.91
N PHE A 123 -11.16 5.20 4.16
CA PHE A 123 -11.27 3.78 4.48
C PHE A 123 -12.45 3.11 3.77
N GLN A 124 -13.62 3.74 3.73
CA GLN A 124 -14.79 3.22 3.00
C GLN A 124 -14.51 3.07 1.50
N LEU A 125 -13.82 4.05 0.89
CA LEU A 125 -13.37 3.97 -0.50
C LEU A 125 -12.46 2.77 -0.73
N ILE A 126 -11.49 2.55 0.17
CA ILE A 126 -10.60 1.40 0.11
C ILE A 126 -11.40 0.08 0.17
N HIS A 127 -12.34 -0.03 1.10
CA HIS A 127 -13.19 -1.23 1.23
C HIS A 127 -14.04 -1.46 -0.03
N TRP A 128 -14.52 -0.40 -0.66
CA TRP A 128 -15.29 -0.50 -1.90
C TRP A 128 -14.44 -0.91 -3.10
N PHE A 129 -13.32 -0.22 -3.35
CA PHE A 129 -12.49 -0.43 -4.54
C PHE A 129 -11.74 -1.76 -4.51
N THR A 130 -11.38 -2.27 -3.33
CA THR A 130 -10.71 -3.58 -3.18
C THR A 130 -11.57 -4.76 -3.66
N LYS A 131 -12.91 -4.61 -3.70
CA LYS A 131 -13.83 -5.61 -4.31
C LYS A 131 -13.61 -5.78 -5.82
N PHE A 132 -13.05 -4.77 -6.48
CA PHE A 132 -12.94 -4.72 -7.94
C PHE A 132 -11.46 -4.62 -8.39
N PRO A 133 -10.65 -5.67 -8.23
CA PRO A 133 -9.20 -5.62 -8.43
C PRO A 133 -8.74 -5.26 -9.85
N LYS A 134 -9.60 -5.45 -10.85
CA LYS A 134 -9.31 -5.19 -12.27
C LYS A 134 -9.68 -3.78 -12.73
N ARG A 135 -10.34 -2.99 -11.87
CA ARG A 135 -10.70 -1.61 -12.19
C ARG A 135 -9.46 -0.72 -12.15
N LYS A 136 -9.35 0.20 -13.11
CA LYS A 136 -8.23 1.15 -13.16
C LYS A 136 -8.28 2.11 -11.98
N GLU A 137 -9.47 2.43 -11.52
CA GLU A 137 -9.72 3.28 -10.36
C GLU A 137 -9.10 2.69 -9.09
N THR A 138 -9.11 1.35 -8.93
CA THR A 138 -8.46 0.66 -7.81
C THR A 138 -6.94 0.76 -7.89
N SER A 139 -6.37 0.63 -9.09
CA SER A 139 -4.94 0.84 -9.34
C SER A 139 -4.53 2.28 -9.01
N LEU A 140 -5.32 3.25 -9.45
CA LEU A 140 -5.11 4.68 -9.24
C LEU A 140 -5.23 5.09 -7.76
N LEU A 141 -6.20 4.50 -7.04
CA LEU A 141 -6.30 4.66 -5.60
C LEU A 141 -5.01 4.18 -4.92
N LEU A 142 -4.55 2.98 -5.29
CA LEU A 142 -3.31 2.43 -4.75
C LEU A 142 -2.09 3.29 -5.09
N ASP A 143 -1.98 3.79 -6.34
CA ASP A 143 -0.92 4.74 -6.74
C ASP A 143 -0.93 5.99 -5.83
N THR A 144 -2.11 6.58 -5.62
CA THR A 144 -2.28 7.76 -4.76
C THR A 144 -1.85 7.48 -3.31
N LEU A 145 -2.19 6.31 -2.77
CA LEU A 145 -1.77 5.92 -1.42
C LEU A 145 -0.25 5.74 -1.34
N MET A 146 0.38 5.14 -2.35
CA MET A 146 1.83 4.97 -2.38
C MET A 146 2.57 6.32 -2.52
N ASP A 147 2.04 7.25 -3.33
CA ASP A 147 2.55 8.61 -3.46
C ASP A 147 2.43 9.40 -2.15
N GLY A 148 1.34 9.20 -1.39
CA GLY A 148 1.15 9.79 -0.07
C GLY A 148 2.24 9.40 0.94
N VAL A 149 2.75 8.17 0.87
CA VAL A 149 3.84 7.69 1.73
C VAL A 149 5.20 8.32 1.38
N GLU A 150 5.40 8.76 0.14
CA GLU A 150 6.63 9.45 -0.28
C GLU A 150 6.74 10.87 0.31
N SER A 151 5.63 11.46 0.77
CA SER A 151 5.59 12.87 1.17
C SER A 151 6.65 13.26 2.23
N VAL A 152 7.62 14.09 1.86
CA VAL A 152 8.73 14.47 2.76
C VAL A 152 8.27 15.42 3.87
N ASN A 153 7.39 16.35 3.52
CA ASN A 153 7.04 17.50 4.37
C ASN A 153 5.88 17.23 5.34
N ASN A 154 5.06 16.19 5.09
CA ASN A 154 3.87 15.93 5.88
C ASN A 154 3.93 14.52 6.50
N SER A 155 4.42 14.45 7.74
CA SER A 155 4.52 13.19 8.48
C SER A 155 3.15 12.55 8.74
N ALA A 156 2.13 13.35 9.02
CA ALA A 156 0.76 12.86 9.25
C ALA A 156 0.20 12.21 7.98
N LEU A 157 0.44 12.81 6.81
CA LEU A 157 0.04 12.24 5.52
C LEU A 157 0.74 10.90 5.26
N ARG A 158 2.06 10.80 5.52
CA ARG A 158 2.80 9.55 5.37
C ARG A 158 2.23 8.43 6.25
N GLU A 159 2.04 8.71 7.53
CA GLU A 159 1.50 7.77 8.52
C GLU A 159 0.10 7.29 8.10
N PHE A 160 -0.78 8.24 7.78
CA PHE A 160 -2.14 7.94 7.36
C PHE A 160 -2.19 7.12 6.06
N SER A 161 -1.32 7.45 5.10
CA SER A 161 -1.22 6.72 3.84
C SER A 161 -0.74 5.27 4.08
N ALA A 162 0.22 5.06 4.98
CA ALA A 162 0.69 3.71 5.33
C ALA A 162 -0.42 2.89 6.02
N MET A 163 -1.20 3.50 6.91
CA MET A 163 -2.39 2.87 7.50
C MET A 163 -3.43 2.50 6.44
N CYS A 164 -3.67 3.39 5.47
CA CYS A 164 -4.56 3.13 4.34
C CYS A 164 -4.08 1.98 3.47
N VAL A 165 -2.77 1.87 3.19
CA VAL A 165 -2.22 0.72 2.44
C VAL A 165 -2.37 -0.59 3.23
N ALA A 166 -2.19 -0.56 4.55
CA ALA A 166 -2.45 -1.72 5.40
C ALA A 166 -3.92 -2.14 5.36
N GLU A 167 -4.85 -1.18 5.41
CA GLU A 167 -6.28 -1.46 5.28
C GLU A 167 -6.64 -2.00 3.88
N PHE A 168 -6.02 -1.46 2.83
CA PHE A 168 -6.16 -1.95 1.45
C PHE A 168 -5.74 -3.41 1.34
N LEU A 169 -4.61 -3.78 1.94
CA LEU A 169 -4.15 -5.17 1.98
C LEU A 169 -5.12 -6.06 2.77
N ARG A 170 -5.54 -5.62 3.96
CA ARG A 170 -6.47 -6.36 4.83
C ARG A 170 -7.77 -6.68 4.12
N TRP A 171 -8.37 -5.70 3.46
CA TRP A 171 -9.63 -5.90 2.73
C TRP A 171 -9.46 -6.66 1.42
N SER A 172 -8.32 -6.50 0.75
CA SER A 172 -7.99 -7.32 -0.41
C SER A 172 -7.96 -8.81 -0.07
N ILE A 173 -7.41 -9.17 1.09
CA ILE A 173 -7.42 -10.56 1.59
C ILE A 173 -8.85 -10.97 1.95
N LYS A 174 -9.58 -10.16 2.73
CA LYS A 174 -10.97 -10.47 3.13
C LYS A 174 -11.92 -10.70 1.95
N HIS A 175 -11.72 -9.98 0.84
CA HIS A 175 -12.57 -10.09 -0.35
C HIS A 175 -12.18 -11.21 -1.31
N THR A 176 -11.01 -11.81 -1.15
CA THR A 176 -10.52 -12.85 -2.04
C THR A 176 -10.68 -14.21 -1.36
N SER A 177 -11.20 -15.22 -2.08
CA SER A 177 -11.23 -16.57 -1.52
C SER A 177 -9.82 -17.17 -1.42
N VAL A 178 -9.61 -18.13 -0.52
CA VAL A 178 -8.29 -18.80 -0.35
C VAL A 178 -7.79 -19.40 -1.65
N GLU A 179 -8.68 -19.99 -2.47
CA GLU A 179 -8.32 -20.54 -3.78
C GLU A 179 -7.88 -19.47 -4.78
N GLN A 180 -8.61 -18.35 -4.84
CA GLN A 180 -8.26 -17.21 -5.69
C GLN A 180 -6.96 -16.57 -5.23
N GLN A 181 -6.71 -16.49 -3.92
CA GLN A 181 -5.50 -15.94 -3.34
C GLN A 181 -4.27 -16.80 -3.65
N ARG A 182 -4.41 -18.14 -3.64
CA ARG A 182 -3.34 -19.06 -4.09
C ARG A 182 -3.04 -18.89 -5.58
N LYS A 183 -4.08 -18.89 -6.43
CA LYS A 183 -3.95 -18.78 -7.88
C LYS A 183 -3.44 -17.39 -8.29
N ASN A 184 -4.25 -16.36 -8.05
CA ASN A 184 -3.95 -14.99 -8.45
C ASN A 184 -4.45 -13.94 -7.45
N PRO A 185 -3.64 -13.58 -6.44
CA PRO A 185 -3.95 -12.49 -5.51
C PRO A 185 -3.65 -11.14 -6.19
N GLU A 186 -4.55 -10.68 -7.05
CA GLU A 186 -4.31 -9.55 -7.97
C GLU A 186 -3.97 -8.24 -7.22
N ASN A 187 -4.76 -7.84 -6.22
CA ASN A 187 -4.49 -6.63 -5.44
C ASN A 187 -3.15 -6.71 -4.68
N VAL A 188 -2.85 -7.85 -4.07
CA VAL A 188 -1.58 -8.05 -3.35
C VAL A 188 -0.40 -7.98 -4.32
N LYS A 189 -0.51 -8.58 -5.51
CA LYS A 189 0.50 -8.48 -6.57
C LYS A 189 0.70 -7.03 -7.01
N GLN A 190 -0.38 -6.28 -7.20
CA GLN A 190 -0.32 -4.87 -7.58
C GLN A 190 0.36 -4.00 -6.53
N LEU A 191 0.07 -4.25 -5.24
CA LEU A 191 0.72 -3.59 -4.10
C LEU A 191 2.22 -3.92 -4.05
N LEU A 192 2.57 -5.20 -4.05
CA LEU A 192 3.97 -5.63 -3.93
C LEU A 192 4.80 -5.16 -5.13
N ARG A 193 4.26 -5.15 -6.36
CA ARG A 193 4.96 -4.61 -7.53
C ARG A 193 5.36 -3.14 -7.35
N ARG A 194 4.46 -2.30 -6.86
CA ARG A 194 4.73 -0.88 -6.59
C ARG A 194 5.75 -0.71 -5.48
N MET A 195 5.58 -1.46 -4.39
CA MET A 195 6.52 -1.48 -3.27
C MET A 195 7.93 -1.87 -3.72
N PHE A 196 8.07 -2.92 -4.54
CA PHE A 196 9.37 -3.34 -5.08
C PHE A 196 9.96 -2.33 -6.05
N SER A 197 9.13 -1.66 -6.85
CA SER A 197 9.56 -0.58 -7.72
C SER A 197 10.11 0.60 -6.92
N MET A 198 9.43 0.98 -5.84
CA MET A 198 9.85 2.07 -4.96
C MET A 198 11.10 1.71 -4.14
N ALA A 199 11.21 0.47 -3.65
CA ALA A 199 12.36 -0.01 -2.88
C ALA A 199 13.67 -0.03 -3.67
N ARG A 200 13.61 -0.18 -5.00
CA ARG A 200 14.78 -0.15 -5.90
C ARG A 200 14.95 1.18 -6.62
N HIS A 201 14.14 2.19 -6.29
CA HIS A 201 14.22 3.49 -6.94
C HIS A 201 15.48 4.25 -6.52
N PRO A 202 16.12 5.06 -7.40
CA PRO A 202 17.30 5.87 -7.05
C PRO A 202 17.05 6.92 -5.95
N GLY A 203 15.83 7.45 -5.88
CA GLY A 203 15.42 8.40 -4.84
C GLY A 203 15.23 7.76 -3.46
N SER A 204 15.87 8.34 -2.46
CA SER A 204 15.84 7.91 -1.05
C SER A 204 14.44 7.94 -0.43
N GLY A 205 13.64 8.97 -0.75
CA GLY A 205 12.26 9.11 -0.27
C GLY A 205 11.36 7.92 -0.65
N LYS A 206 11.46 7.46 -1.91
CA LYS A 206 10.70 6.29 -2.39
C LYS A 206 11.16 4.99 -1.72
N ARG A 207 12.48 4.80 -1.55
CA ARG A 207 13.01 3.63 -0.84
C ARG A 207 12.51 3.56 0.59
N ARG A 208 12.63 4.68 1.31
CA ARG A 208 12.11 4.79 2.68
C ARG A 208 10.62 4.54 2.73
N GLY A 209 9.85 5.12 1.80
CA GLY A 209 8.41 4.90 1.72
C GLY A 209 8.05 3.42 1.52
N ALA A 210 8.77 2.71 0.66
CA ALA A 210 8.57 1.27 0.47
C ALA A 210 8.84 0.46 1.74
N CYS A 211 9.93 0.76 2.45
CA CYS A 211 10.24 0.14 3.74
C CYS A 211 9.16 0.43 4.77
N PHE A 212 8.72 1.68 4.84
CA PHE A 212 7.69 2.14 5.76
C PHE A 212 6.36 1.41 5.53
N VAL A 213 5.91 1.28 4.27
CA VAL A 213 4.71 0.49 3.93
C VAL A 213 4.87 -0.96 4.36
N TYR A 214 6.02 -1.59 4.11
CA TYR A 214 6.23 -2.98 4.52
C TYR A 214 6.17 -3.15 6.05
N ASN A 215 6.77 -2.23 6.79
CA ASN A 215 6.73 -2.23 8.26
C ASN A 215 5.30 -2.09 8.82
N HIS A 216 4.37 -1.48 8.07
CA HIS A 216 2.95 -1.42 8.45
C HIS A 216 2.14 -2.65 7.99
N THR A 217 2.57 -3.32 6.92
CA THR A 217 1.79 -4.39 6.28
C THR A 217 2.26 -5.80 6.62
N TYR A 218 3.49 -5.99 7.13
CA TYR A 218 4.04 -7.32 7.39
C TYR A 218 3.20 -8.15 8.37
N MET A 219 2.56 -7.51 9.36
CA MET A 219 1.70 -8.20 10.33
C MET A 219 0.46 -8.80 9.68
N ILE A 220 -0.02 -8.23 8.58
CA ILE A 220 -1.16 -8.77 7.83
C ILE A 220 -0.67 -9.88 6.90
N LEU A 221 0.46 -9.67 6.21
CA LEU A 221 1.03 -10.67 5.29
C LEU A 221 1.43 -11.97 6.00
N ARG A 222 1.97 -11.89 7.22
CA ARG A 222 2.50 -13.05 7.95
C ARG A 222 1.43 -14.03 8.44
N GLU A 223 0.16 -13.63 8.48
CA GLU A 223 -0.93 -14.52 8.89
C GLU A 223 -1.38 -15.42 7.72
N GLU A 224 -1.10 -15.00 6.48
CA GLU A 224 -1.54 -15.66 5.27
C GLU A 224 -0.43 -16.56 4.67
N GLU A 225 -0.46 -17.85 5.02
CA GLU A 225 0.58 -18.81 4.63
C GLU A 225 0.79 -18.91 3.11
N SER A 226 -0.28 -18.81 2.32
CA SER A 226 -0.21 -18.83 0.86
C SER A 226 0.53 -17.62 0.26
N LEU A 227 0.48 -16.46 0.92
CA LEU A 227 1.18 -15.26 0.49
C LEU A 227 2.66 -15.31 0.93
N ILE A 228 2.92 -15.86 2.12
CA ILE A 228 4.26 -16.09 2.64
C ILE A 228 5.04 -17.01 1.71
N ASP A 229 4.49 -18.19 1.40
CA ASP A 229 5.15 -19.14 0.49
C ASP A 229 5.44 -18.51 -0.88
N LYS A 230 4.54 -17.64 -1.35
CA LYS A 230 4.61 -17.03 -2.68
C LYS A 230 5.63 -15.90 -2.81
N PHE A 231 5.69 -15.00 -1.83
CA PHE A 231 6.36 -13.70 -1.96
C PHE A 231 7.52 -13.46 -1.00
N THR A 232 7.67 -14.21 0.10
CA THR A 232 8.66 -13.87 1.14
C THR A 232 10.10 -13.85 0.62
N MET A 233 10.47 -14.77 -0.28
CA MET A 233 11.82 -14.78 -0.88
C MET A 233 12.07 -13.59 -1.81
N GLU A 234 11.06 -13.18 -2.59
CA GLU A 234 11.14 -11.97 -3.44
C GLU A 234 11.25 -10.70 -2.58
N ILE A 235 10.50 -10.64 -1.47
CA ILE A 235 10.56 -9.56 -0.48
C ILE A 235 11.96 -9.47 0.15
N LEU A 236 12.55 -10.60 0.54
CA LEU A 236 13.89 -10.66 1.11
C LEU A 236 14.92 -10.03 0.18
N VAL A 237 14.98 -10.49 -1.07
CA VAL A 237 15.93 -9.98 -2.07
C VAL A 237 15.71 -8.48 -2.30
N CYS A 238 14.45 -8.06 -2.43
CA CYS A 238 14.12 -6.66 -2.68
C CYS A 238 14.60 -5.72 -1.56
N PHE A 239 14.45 -6.11 -0.29
CA PHE A 239 14.88 -5.26 0.82
C PHE A 239 16.39 -5.30 1.10
N ILE A 240 17.08 -6.38 0.70
CA ILE A 240 18.54 -6.41 0.67
C ILE A 240 19.08 -5.44 -0.39
N ASP A 241 18.51 -5.48 -1.61
CA ASP A 241 18.89 -4.53 -2.66
C ASP A 241 18.54 -3.08 -2.26
N CYS A 242 17.39 -2.86 -1.62
CA CYS A 242 17.02 -1.56 -1.05
C CYS A 242 18.07 -1.05 -0.05
N LEU A 243 18.52 -1.92 0.86
CA LEU A 243 19.54 -1.57 1.86
C LEU A 243 20.90 -1.27 1.22
N ALA A 244 21.27 -2.00 0.16
CA ALA A 244 22.47 -1.70 -0.62
C ALA A 244 22.35 -0.35 -1.34
N CYS A 245 21.25 -0.10 -2.05
CA CYS A 245 21.00 1.19 -2.71
C CYS A 245 20.97 2.36 -1.73
N ALA A 246 20.51 2.13 -0.50
CA ALA A 246 20.47 3.15 0.53
C ALA A 246 21.87 3.54 1.04
N HIS A 247 22.95 2.80 0.76
CA HIS A 247 24.28 3.03 1.36
C HIS A 247 24.77 4.49 1.32
N ALA A 248 24.49 5.21 0.23
CA ALA A 248 24.87 6.61 0.03
C ALA A 248 23.82 7.63 0.51
N ASP A 249 22.71 7.19 1.12
CA ASP A 249 21.66 8.08 1.62
C ASP A 249 22.11 8.88 2.82
N ASP A 250 21.57 10.10 2.93
CA ASP A 250 21.72 10.94 4.12
C ASP A 250 21.19 10.20 5.36
N PRO A 251 22.01 10.03 6.42
CA PRO A 251 21.60 9.37 7.65
C PRO A 251 20.34 9.95 8.30
N SER A 252 20.06 11.25 8.12
CA SER A 252 18.87 11.94 8.67
C SER A 252 17.55 11.44 8.08
N LEU A 253 17.57 10.80 6.91
CA LEU A 253 16.38 10.22 6.30
C LEU A 253 15.97 8.90 6.94
N GLU A 254 16.89 8.25 7.66
CA GLU A 254 16.70 6.97 8.35
C GLU A 254 16.31 5.78 7.45
N THR A 255 16.55 5.88 6.13
CA THR A 255 16.24 4.81 5.16
C THR A 255 16.89 3.47 5.55
N HIS A 256 18.15 3.48 6.00
CA HIS A 256 18.83 2.27 6.47
C HIS A 256 18.12 1.62 7.65
N GLN A 257 17.64 2.42 8.60
CA GLN A 257 16.98 1.92 9.80
C GLN A 257 15.65 1.25 9.43
N GLU A 258 14.86 1.89 8.57
CA GLU A 258 13.60 1.33 8.09
C GLU A 258 13.81 0.05 7.28
N ALA A 259 14.83 0.00 6.41
CA ALA A 259 15.17 -1.21 5.66
C ALA A 259 15.65 -2.36 6.57
N LYS A 260 16.46 -2.07 7.60
CA LYS A 260 16.86 -3.06 8.61
C LYS A 260 15.66 -3.60 9.39
N LYS A 261 14.70 -2.74 9.74
CA LYS A 261 13.43 -3.18 10.37
C LYS A 261 12.68 -4.14 9.44
N CYS A 262 12.55 -3.83 8.15
CA CYS A 262 11.94 -4.73 7.17
C CYS A 262 12.62 -6.12 7.17
N LEU A 263 13.95 -6.15 7.08
CA LEU A 263 14.71 -7.40 7.07
C LEU A 263 14.58 -8.17 8.39
N SER A 264 14.49 -7.48 9.53
CA SER A 264 14.20 -8.10 10.82
C SER A 264 12.81 -8.77 10.85
N HIS A 265 11.79 -8.13 10.27
CA HIS A 265 10.47 -8.73 10.12
C HIS A 265 10.49 -9.95 9.18
N VAL A 266 11.16 -9.86 8.04
CA VAL A 266 11.35 -10.98 7.10
C VAL A 266 12.07 -12.14 7.78
N LYS A 267 13.15 -11.87 8.52
CA LYS A 267 13.90 -12.85 9.32
C LYS A 267 12.99 -13.60 10.27
N ARG A 268 12.13 -12.88 11.02
CA ARG A 268 11.18 -13.50 11.95
C ARG A 268 10.18 -14.41 11.25
N ILE A 269 9.65 -13.98 10.10
CA ILE A 269 8.72 -14.78 9.31
C ILE A 269 9.40 -16.06 8.80
N LEU A 270 10.59 -15.94 8.22
CA LEU A 270 11.36 -17.08 7.72
C LEU A 270 11.72 -18.08 8.82
N LYS A 271 12.10 -17.62 10.02
CA LYS A 271 12.35 -18.51 11.16
C LYS A 271 11.09 -19.23 11.63
N ALA A 272 9.99 -18.50 11.78
CA ALA A 272 8.72 -19.06 12.27
C ALA A 272 8.10 -20.06 11.29
N LYS A 273 8.30 -19.85 9.98
CA LYS A 273 7.72 -20.66 8.90
C LYS A 273 8.78 -21.40 8.07
N ALA A 274 9.93 -21.70 8.67
CA ALA A 274 11.08 -22.29 7.97
C ALA A 274 10.74 -23.57 7.21
N GLN A 275 9.87 -24.41 7.77
CA GLN A 275 9.42 -25.67 7.19
C GLN A 275 8.79 -25.50 5.80
N LEU A 276 8.13 -24.36 5.52
CA LEU A 276 7.55 -24.08 4.20
C LEU A 276 8.62 -23.90 3.11
N PHE A 277 9.81 -23.47 3.50
CA PHE A 277 10.88 -23.08 2.57
C PHE A 277 11.95 -24.16 2.41
N LEU A 278 11.85 -25.29 3.10
CA LEU A 278 12.79 -26.40 2.93
C LEU A 278 12.62 -27.05 1.55
N GLU A 279 11.38 -27.24 1.13
CA GLU A 279 11.04 -27.86 -0.15
C GLU A 279 10.67 -26.81 -1.22
N PRO A 280 10.86 -27.12 -2.51
CA PRO A 280 10.45 -26.27 -3.60
C PRO A 280 8.92 -26.27 -3.76
N SER A 281 8.35 -25.08 -4.01
CA SER A 281 6.92 -24.88 -4.27
C SER A 281 6.71 -24.32 -5.68
N LYS A 282 5.75 -24.88 -6.42
CA LYS A 282 5.37 -24.40 -7.77
C LYS A 282 4.71 -23.01 -7.75
N GLN A 283 4.19 -22.58 -6.59
CA GLN A 283 3.49 -21.30 -6.45
C GLN A 283 4.43 -20.15 -6.12
N ARG A 284 5.65 -20.46 -5.67
CA ARG A 284 6.67 -19.51 -5.23
C ARG A 284 7.22 -18.71 -6.39
N ARG A 285 7.35 -17.40 -6.19
CA ARG A 285 8.07 -16.55 -7.14
C ARG A 285 9.56 -16.72 -6.94
N ILE A 286 10.25 -17.00 -8.04
CA ILE A 286 11.68 -17.28 -8.05
C ILE A 286 12.39 -15.95 -8.33
N PRO A 287 13.22 -15.44 -7.40
CA PRO A 287 14.07 -14.29 -7.66
C PRO A 287 15.06 -14.55 -8.80
N LEU A 288 15.56 -13.48 -9.40
CA LEU A 288 16.52 -13.58 -10.50
C LEU A 288 17.80 -14.30 -10.03
N GLY A 289 18.23 -15.31 -10.79
CA GLY A 289 19.41 -16.12 -10.47
C GLY A 289 19.17 -17.28 -9.50
N TRP A 290 17.93 -17.52 -9.06
CA TRP A 290 17.58 -18.65 -8.20
C TRP A 290 16.99 -19.81 -9.03
N THR A 291 17.10 -21.05 -8.52
CA THR A 291 16.60 -22.25 -9.22
C THR A 291 15.35 -22.81 -8.54
N THR A 292 15.46 -23.23 -7.28
CA THR A 292 14.38 -23.92 -6.54
C THR A 292 13.64 -23.02 -5.56
N CYS A 293 14.22 -21.87 -5.25
CA CYS A 293 13.72 -20.87 -4.32
C CYS A 293 13.48 -21.42 -2.90
N THR A 294 14.38 -22.31 -2.47
CA THR A 294 14.40 -22.89 -1.12
C THR A 294 15.18 -22.03 -0.14
N LEU A 295 15.10 -22.36 1.15
CA LEU A 295 15.90 -21.73 2.20
C LEU A 295 17.40 -21.90 1.95
N LYS A 296 17.81 -23.03 1.35
CA LYS A 296 19.19 -23.27 0.93
C LYS A 296 19.63 -22.25 -0.13
N ASP A 297 18.80 -22.03 -1.17
CA ASP A 297 19.09 -21.03 -2.20
C ASP A 297 19.20 -19.63 -1.60
N ALA A 298 18.33 -19.30 -0.64
CA ALA A 298 18.38 -18.02 0.07
C ALA A 298 19.70 -17.83 0.84
N ILE A 299 20.17 -18.85 1.56
CA ILE A 299 21.43 -18.79 2.30
C ILE A 299 22.62 -18.66 1.34
N LEU A 300 22.64 -19.45 0.26
CA LEU A 300 23.70 -19.38 -0.76
C LEU A 300 23.74 -18.02 -1.46
N TRP A 301 22.58 -17.44 -1.74
CA TRP A 301 22.48 -16.10 -2.30
C TRP A 301 22.90 -15.01 -1.31
N LEU A 302 22.50 -15.12 -0.03
CA LEU A 302 22.95 -14.17 1.00
C LEU A 302 24.47 -14.22 1.17
N LEU A 303 25.08 -15.41 1.10
CA LEU A 303 26.54 -15.57 1.14
C LEU A 303 27.22 -14.81 0.01
N SER A 304 26.66 -14.85 -1.20
CA SER A 304 27.19 -14.06 -2.33
C SER A 304 27.02 -12.55 -2.17
N GLN A 305 26.25 -12.08 -1.20
CA GLN A 305 26.11 -10.65 -0.91
C GLN A 305 27.05 -10.17 0.22
N VAL A 306 27.79 -11.06 0.89
CA VAL A 306 28.68 -10.68 2.01
C VAL A 306 29.95 -9.96 1.54
N GLY A 307 30.37 -10.16 0.28
CA GLY A 307 31.51 -9.48 -0.33
C GLY A 307 31.22 -8.08 -0.90
N ARG A 308 29.99 -7.59 -0.84
CA ARG A 308 29.60 -6.27 -1.38
C ARG A 308 30.35 -5.10 -0.75
N SER A 309 30.49 -3.97 -1.44
CA SER A 309 31.07 -2.74 -0.85
C SER A 309 30.21 -2.16 0.27
N GLU A 310 28.90 -2.31 0.19
CA GLU A 310 27.95 -1.65 1.10
C GLU A 310 27.95 -2.30 2.49
N THR A 311 28.48 -1.57 3.47
CA THR A 311 28.71 -2.05 4.85
C THR A 311 27.45 -2.56 5.53
N GLU A 312 26.36 -1.78 5.48
CA GLU A 312 25.11 -2.11 6.15
C GLU A 312 24.41 -3.33 5.53
N CYS A 313 24.51 -3.46 4.21
CA CYS A 313 24.02 -4.63 3.50
C CYS A 313 24.78 -5.89 3.95
N ARG A 314 26.12 -5.83 4.02
CA ARG A 314 26.95 -6.96 4.49
C ARG A 314 26.61 -7.39 5.91
N HIS A 315 26.46 -6.44 6.82
CA HIS A 315 26.09 -6.73 8.21
C HIS A 315 24.71 -7.40 8.28
N ALA A 316 23.73 -6.90 7.53
CA ALA A 316 22.40 -7.51 7.48
C ALA A 316 22.42 -8.92 6.88
N CYS A 317 23.15 -9.15 5.78
CA CYS A 317 23.32 -10.48 5.19
C CYS A 317 23.96 -11.46 6.18
N THR A 318 25.00 -11.03 6.88
CA THR A 318 25.71 -11.86 7.88
C THR A 318 24.80 -12.23 9.05
N ASP A 319 24.00 -11.30 9.55
CA ASP A 319 23.01 -11.54 10.61
C ASP A 319 21.90 -12.51 10.14
N LEU A 320 21.38 -12.32 8.92
CA LEU A 320 20.37 -13.19 8.33
C LEU A 320 20.88 -14.62 8.18
N ILE A 321 22.07 -14.80 7.62
CA ILE A 321 22.70 -16.12 7.46
C ILE A 321 22.83 -16.83 8.81
N SER A 322 23.38 -16.13 9.82
CA SER A 322 23.61 -16.69 11.16
C SER A 322 22.31 -17.14 11.84
N ASN A 323 21.19 -16.49 11.50
CA ASN A 323 19.87 -16.81 12.06
C ASN A 323 19.08 -17.85 11.26
N LEU A 324 19.31 -17.96 9.94
CA LEU A 324 18.55 -18.84 9.05
C LEU A 324 19.25 -20.19 8.82
N ALA A 325 20.58 -20.25 8.86
CA ALA A 325 21.33 -21.50 8.69
C ALA A 325 20.91 -22.61 9.68
N PRO A 326 20.68 -22.35 10.98
CA PRO A 326 20.22 -23.38 11.92
C PRO A 326 18.82 -23.92 11.57
N CYS A 327 18.01 -23.18 10.82
CA CYS A 327 16.68 -23.60 10.40
C CYS A 327 16.72 -24.58 9.22
N LEU A 328 17.82 -24.64 8.46
CA LEU A 328 18.03 -25.63 7.40
C LEU A 328 18.42 -26.98 8.01
N SER A 329 19.37 -26.98 8.94
CA SER A 329 19.72 -28.14 9.73
C SER A 329 20.33 -27.70 11.07
N PRO A 330 19.96 -28.33 12.20
CA PRO A 330 20.45 -27.93 13.53
C PRO A 330 21.98 -27.94 13.67
N GLU A 331 22.67 -28.73 12.85
CA GLU A 331 24.13 -28.83 12.81
C GLU A 331 24.81 -27.56 12.29
N LEU A 332 24.12 -26.75 11.48
CA LEU A 332 24.61 -25.48 10.92
C LEU A 332 24.45 -24.33 11.92
N ASN A 333 24.87 -24.57 13.16
CA ASN A 333 24.76 -23.61 14.26
C ASN A 333 25.91 -22.59 14.30
N SER A 334 26.96 -22.79 13.50
CA SER A 334 28.10 -21.89 13.44
C SER A 334 28.48 -21.54 12.00
N ARG A 335 29.03 -20.34 11.81
CA ARG A 335 29.51 -19.87 10.49
C ARG A 335 30.57 -20.80 9.90
N HIS A 336 31.44 -21.38 10.74
CA HIS A 336 32.46 -22.32 10.32
C HIS A 336 31.86 -23.59 9.70
N LYS A 337 30.84 -24.17 10.35
CA LYS A 337 30.15 -25.36 9.84
C LYS A 337 29.35 -25.07 8.56
N LEU A 338 28.78 -23.87 8.45
CA LEU A 338 28.12 -23.44 7.22
C LEU A 338 29.10 -23.33 6.06
N ILE A 339 30.26 -22.71 6.29
CA ILE A 339 31.32 -22.62 5.27
C ILE A 339 31.78 -24.02 4.88
N GLN A 340 32.03 -24.90 5.85
CA GLN A 340 32.41 -26.29 5.58
C GLN A 340 31.35 -27.02 4.73
N TYR A 341 30.07 -26.92 5.09
CA TYR A 341 28.96 -27.49 4.32
C TYR A 341 28.91 -26.95 2.88
N VAL A 342 29.14 -25.65 2.69
CA VAL A 342 29.16 -25.04 1.35
C VAL A 342 30.39 -25.52 0.56
N VAL A 343 31.57 -25.58 1.18
CA VAL A 343 32.81 -26.10 0.56
C VAL A 343 32.61 -27.55 0.12
N GLU A 344 32.04 -28.40 0.96
CA GLU A 344 31.79 -29.81 0.65
C GLU A 344 30.81 -30.00 -0.52
N LYS A 345 29.84 -29.08 -0.69
CA LYS A 345 28.79 -29.21 -1.72
C LYS A 345 29.08 -28.46 -3.02
N GLN A 346 29.77 -27.32 -2.96
CA GLN A 346 29.99 -26.41 -4.09
C GLN A 346 31.49 -26.22 -4.42
N GLY A 347 32.40 -26.69 -3.56
CA GLY A 347 33.84 -26.51 -3.70
C GLY A 347 34.36 -25.20 -3.10
N ILE A 348 35.69 -25.12 -2.90
CA ILE A 348 36.36 -23.94 -2.31
C ILE A 348 36.28 -22.72 -3.25
N GLN A 349 36.39 -22.94 -4.56
CA GLN A 349 36.37 -21.87 -5.56
C GLN A 349 35.08 -21.04 -5.50
N TYR A 350 33.95 -21.68 -5.20
CA TYR A 350 32.64 -21.01 -5.05
C TYR A 350 32.65 -19.89 -4.00
N ILE A 351 33.46 -20.04 -2.94
CA ILE A 351 33.59 -19.06 -1.85
C ILE A 351 34.59 -17.97 -2.19
N ILE A 352 35.68 -18.30 -2.90
CA ILE A 352 36.70 -17.32 -3.28
C ILE A 352 36.14 -16.30 -4.29
N ASP A 353 35.25 -16.75 -5.18
CA ASP A 353 34.66 -15.91 -6.23
C ASP A 353 33.54 -14.95 -5.74
N ARG A 354 33.21 -14.95 -4.44
CA ARG A 354 32.06 -14.23 -3.84
C ARG A 354 32.46 -13.45 -2.60
#